data_AF-A0ABD3X4T4-F1
#
_entry.id   AF-A0ABD3X4T4-F1
#
_cell.length_a   1.000
_cell.length_b   1.000
_cell.length_c   1.000
_cell.angle_alpha   90.00
_cell.angle_beta   90.00
_cell.angle_gamma   90.00
#
_symmetry.space_group_name_H-M   'P 1'
#
loop_
_entity.id
_entity.type
_entity.pdbx_description
1 polymer ?
#
loop_
_entity_poly.entity_id
_entity_poly.type
_entity_poly.pdbx_seq_one_letter_code
_entity_poly.pdbx_strand_id
1 'polypeptide(L)' 'MIDRFLELQPAVYAALTSKEIRSVDKDVSTLSETDISNAEEVLECLKPLRTVTTVLCTEETPTISIILPLQN' A
#
# COMPACT_ATOMS: atom_id res chain seq x y z
N MET A 1 2.24 -4.21 1.36
CA MET A 1 0.87 -4.73 1.63
C MET A 1 -0.19 -3.89 0.92
N ILE A 2 -0.20 -2.56 1.07
CA ILE A 2 -1.19 -1.67 0.41
C ILE A 2 -1.19 -1.83 -1.13
N ASP A 3 0.00 -1.81 -1.74
CA ASP A 3 0.20 -2.03 -3.19
C ASP A 3 -0.50 -3.31 -3.70
N ARG A 4 -0.26 -4.44 -3.01
CA ARG A 4 -0.88 -5.73 -3.33
C ARG A 4 -2.39 -5.76 -3.05
N PHE A 5 -2.84 -5.03 -2.03
CA PHE A 5 -4.27 -4.91 -1.75
C PHE A 5 -4.98 -4.16 -2.89
N LEU A 6 -4.44 -3.02 -3.34
CA LEU A 6 -5.00 -2.24 -4.45
C LEU A 6 -5.08 -3.05 -5.74
N GLU A 7 -4.04 -3.85 -6.03
CA GLU A 7 -4.05 -4.78 -7.18
C GLU A 7 -5.18 -5.82 -7.10
N LEU A 8 -5.49 -6.31 -5.89
CA LEU A 8 -6.50 -7.34 -5.65
C LEU A 8 -7.88 -6.78 -5.27
N GLN A 9 -8.02 -5.46 -5.12
CA GLN A 9 -9.23 -4.81 -4.60
C GLN A 9 -10.49 -5.26 -5.34
N PRO A 10 -10.52 -5.40 -6.69
CA PRO A 10 -11.72 -5.87 -7.39
C PRO A 10 -12.12 -7.30 -7.02
N ALA A 11 -11.14 -8.19 -6.88
CA ALA A 11 -11.37 -9.59 -6.51
C ALA A 11 -11.85 -9.71 -5.06
N VAL A 12 -11.26 -8.92 -4.15
CA VAL A 12 -11.67 -8.84 -2.74
C VAL A 12 -13.10 -8.31 -2.64
N TYR A 13 -13.42 -7.22 -3.36
CA TYR A 13 -14.77 -6.67 -3.39
C TYR A 13 -15.79 -7.67 -3.94
N ALA A 14 -15.49 -8.33 -5.05
CA ALA A 14 -16.37 -9.36 -5.63
C ALA A 14 -16.61 -10.52 -4.66
N ALA A 15 -15.57 -10.99 -3.97
CA ALA A 15 -15.69 -12.04 -2.96
C ALA A 15 -16.60 -11.60 -1.79
N LEU A 16 -16.35 -10.42 -1.21
CA LEU A 16 -17.14 -9.89 -0.09
C LEU A 16 -18.60 -9.58 -0.46
N THR A 17 -18.85 -9.28 -1.73
CA THR A 17 -20.21 -9.01 -2.22
C THR A 17 -20.94 -10.25 -2.75
N SER A 18 -20.28 -11.41 -2.78
CA SER A 18 -20.87 -12.69 -3.18
C SER A 18 -22.05 -13.09 -2.31
N LYS A 19 -23.00 -13.82 -2.90
CA LYS A 19 -24.24 -14.21 -2.21
C LYS A 19 -23.95 -15.18 -1.07
N GLU A 20 -22.95 -16.03 -1.27
CA GLU A 20 -22.47 -17.02 -0.31
C GLU A 20 -22.05 -16.32 0.99
N ILE A 21 -21.24 -15.25 0.90
CA ILE A 21 -20.76 -14.51 2.07
C ILE A 21 -21.88 -13.63 2.66
N ARG A 22 -22.60 -12.87 1.83
CA ARG A 22 -23.68 -11.99 2.30
C ARG A 22 -24.86 -12.72 2.94
N SER A 23 -25.03 -14.01 2.64
CA SER A 23 -26.06 -14.85 3.27
C SER A 23 -25.72 -15.28 4.70
N VAL A 24 -24.43 -15.34 5.01
CA VAL A 24 -23.90 -15.76 6.33
C VAL A 24 -23.74 -14.55 7.24
N ASP A 25 -23.27 -13.43 6.72
CA ASP A 25 -23.05 -12.20 7.47
C ASP A 25 -23.56 -10.99 6.68
N LYS A 26 -24.49 -10.24 7.29
CA LYS A 26 -25.10 -9.05 6.68
C LYS A 26 -24.31 -7.78 6.95
N ASP A 27 -23.39 -7.81 7.92
CA ASP A 27 -22.61 -6.66 8.36
C ASP A 27 -21.21 -6.63 7.71
N VAL A 28 -21.02 -7.37 6.61
CA VAL A 28 -19.80 -7.33 5.81
C VAL A 28 -19.66 -5.95 5.17
N SER A 29 -18.84 -5.12 5.82
CA SER A 29 -18.50 -3.78 5.37
C SER A 29 -17.41 -3.83 4.27
N THR A 30 -17.58 -3.02 3.24
CA THR A 30 -16.57 -2.78 2.21
C THR A 30 -15.97 -1.40 2.40
N LEU A 31 -14.73 -1.22 1.95
CA LEU A 31 -14.12 0.11 1.91
C LEU A 31 -14.93 1.05 1.02
N SER A 32 -15.01 2.32 1.44
CA SER A 32 -15.58 3.38 0.61
C SER A 32 -14.61 3.78 -0.51
N GLU A 33 -15.10 4.51 -1.51
CA GLU A 33 -14.24 5.09 -2.55
C GLU A 33 -13.16 5.99 -1.94
N THR A 34 -13.52 6.78 -0.92
CA THR A 34 -12.58 7.64 -0.19
C THR A 34 -11.46 6.83 0.47
N ASP A 35 -11.79 5.68 1.08
CA ASP A 35 -10.78 4.81 1.70
C ASP A 35 -9.80 4.24 0.66
N ILE A 36 -10.30 3.92 -0.55
CA ILE A 36 -9.48 3.43 -1.66
C ILE A 36 -8.57 4.55 -2.17
N SER A 37 -9.09 5.74 -2.42
CA SER A 37 -8.30 6.89 -2.86
C SER A 37 -7.21 7.28 -1.85
N ASN A 38 -7.54 7.25 -0.54
CA ASN A 38 -6.54 7.48 0.50
C ASN A 38 -5.41 6.44 0.47
N ALA A 39 -5.73 5.17 0.20
CA ALA A 39 -4.73 4.11 0.09
C ALA A 39 -3.82 4.30 -1.14
N GLU A 40 -4.36 4.77 -2.26
CA GLU A 40 -3.60 5.13 -3.46
C GLU A 40 -2.66 6.31 -3.19
N GLU A 41 -3.16 7.38 -2.56
CA GLU A 41 -2.35 8.55 -2.20
C GLU A 41 -1.20 8.19 -1.25
N VAL A 42 -1.48 7.39 -0.21
CA VAL A 42 -0.45 6.90 0.71
C VAL A 42 0.59 6.06 -0.04
N LEU A 43 0.18 5.21 -0.98
CA LEU A 43 1.12 4.43 -1.78
C LEU A 43 2.04 5.34 -2.61
N GLU A 44 1.51 6.38 -3.25
CA GLU A 44 2.32 7.36 -3.99
C GLU A 44 3.35 8.05 -3.09
N CYS A 45 2.94 8.48 -1.90
CA CYS A 45 3.86 9.08 -0.92
C CYS A 45 4.96 8.12 -0.46
N LEU A 46 4.69 6.81 -0.41
CA LEU A 46 5.63 5.79 0.07
C LEU A 46 6.56 5.25 -1.03
N LYS A 47 6.24 5.43 -2.32
CA LYS A 47 7.10 4.95 -3.42
C LYS A 47 8.54 5.48 -3.33
N PRO A 48 8.79 6.79 -3.12
CA PRO A 48 10.16 7.30 -2.99
C PRO A 48 10.89 6.68 -1.80
N LEU A 49 10.19 6.47 -0.68
CA LEU A 49 10.78 5.86 0.51
C LEU A 49 11.23 4.42 0.24
N ARG A 50 10.39 3.62 -0.44
CA ARG A 50 10.77 2.26 -0.87
C ARG A 50 11.99 2.28 -1.79
N THR A 51 12.04 3.20 -2.74
CA THR A 51 13.19 3.35 -3.66
C THR A 51 14.46 3.69 -2.89
N VAL A 52 14.42 4.70 -2.02
CA VAL A 52 15.57 5.11 -1.19
C VAL A 52 16.02 3.97 -0.29
N THR A 53 15.11 3.31 0.43
CA THR A 53 15.45 2.14 1.26
C THR A 53 16.09 1.03 0.43
N THR A 54 15.58 0.74 -0.76
CA THR A 54 16.17 -0.29 -1.64
C THR A 54 17.59 0.07 -2.02
N VAL A 55 17.85 1.32 -2.45
CA VAL A 55 19.20 1.81 -2.80
C VAL A 55 20.14 1.84 -1.58
N LEU A 56 19.63 2.18 -0.40
CA LEU A 56 20.46 2.19 0.81
C LEU A 56 20.82 0.78 1.29
N CYS A 57 19.95 -0.20 1.03
CA CYS A 57 20.14 -1.60 1.41
C CYS A 57 20.90 -2.43 0.36
N THR A 58 21.21 -1.89 -0.83
CA THR A 58 22.07 -2.58 -1.80
C THR A 58 23.54 -2.49 -1.40
N GLU A 59 24.22 -3.64 -1.27
CA GLU A 59 25.63 -3.73 -0.88
C GLU A 59 26.60 -3.11 -1.90
N GLU A 60 26.15 -2.88 -3.14
CA GLU A 60 26.98 -2.34 -4.24
C GLU A 60 27.31 -0.85 -4.08
N THR A 61 26.55 -0.09 -3.29
CA THR A 61 26.77 1.35 -3.07
C THR A 61 26.99 1.65 -1.58
N PRO A 62 28.14 2.23 -1.18
CA PRO A 62 28.41 2.53 0.23
C PRO A 62 27.39 3.54 0.80
N THR A 63 26.56 3.05 1.74
CA THR A 63 25.40 3.72 2.34
C THR A 63 25.75 4.99 3.13
N ILE A 64 27.01 5.13 3.58
CA ILE A 64 27.47 6.19 4.48
C ILE A 64 27.62 7.56 3.76
N SER A 65 27.76 7.59 2.43
CA SER A 65 27.96 8.84 1.66
C SER A 65 26.68 9.57 1.26
N ILE A 66 25.49 9.00 1.46
CA ILE A 66 24.20 9.54 0.94
C ILE A 66 23.36 10.23 2.03
N ILE A 67 23.68 10.02 3.31
CA ILE A 67 23.03 10.74 4.41
C ILE A 67 23.69 12.12 4.52
N LEU A 68 23.19 13.10 3.77
CA LEU A 68 23.57 14.49 3.95
C LEU A 68 23.04 14.95 5.33
N PRO A 69 23.87 15.54 6.20
CA PRO A 69 23.39 16.09 7.45
C PRO A 69 22.39 17.21 7.16
N LEU A 70 21.28 17.25 7.90
CA LEU A 70 20.35 18.36 7.89
C LEU A 70 21.13 19.62 8.29
N GLN A 71 21.28 20.55 7.35
CA GLN A 71 21.87 21.86 7.64
C GLN A 71 20.81 22.69 8.38
N ASN A 72 21.11 23.05 9.63
CA ASN A 72 20.35 23.99 10.45
C ASN A 72 20.58 25.43 9.99
#